data_AF-A0A2P9GUU6-F1
#
_entry.id   AF-A0A2P9GUU6-F1
#
_cell.length_a   1.000
_cell.length_b   1.000
_cell.length_c   1.000
_cell.angle_alpha   90.00
_cell.angle_beta   90.00
_cell.angle_gamma   90.00
#
_symmetry.space_group_name_H-M   'P 1'
#
loop_
_entity.id
_entity.type
_entity.pdbx_description
1 polymer ?
#
loop_
_entity_poly.entity_id
_entity_poly.type
_entity_poly.pdbx_seq_one_letter_code
_entity_poly.pdbx_strand_id
1 'polypeptide(L)'
;MKTCNELLGRTLQLTDMMVELADLGDGARIDVGCGVLYGLLRDSAYKIRKVAGQEKEDHISRGLSPEETKARNGKAARVFMEAVKKT
;
A
#
# COMPACT_ATOMS: atom_id res chain seq x y z
N MET A 1 13.64 11.08 6.24
CA MET A 1 12.29 10.58 6.58
C MET A 1 11.51 9.96 5.40
N LYS A 2 12.15 9.56 4.27
CA LYS A 2 11.46 8.87 3.18
C LYS A 2 10.96 7.45 3.53
N THR A 3 11.41 6.87 4.64
CA THR A 3 11.10 5.47 5.02
C THR A 3 9.73 5.28 5.65
N CYS A 4 9.24 6.20 6.49
CA CYS A 4 7.99 5.96 7.24
C CYS A 4 6.75 6.04 6.34
N ASN A 5 6.63 7.05 5.48
CA ASN A 5 5.52 7.18 4.54
C ASN A 5 5.45 6.03 3.52
N GLU A 6 6.61 5.54 3.07
CA GLU A 6 6.68 4.35 2.22
C GLU A 6 6.19 3.10 2.96
N LEU A 7 6.57 2.93 4.23
CA LEU A 7 6.09 1.83 5.06
C LEU A 7 4.59 1.93 5.32
N LEU A 8 4.03 3.12 5.59
CA LEU A 8 2.58 3.32 5.68
C LEU A 8 1.87 2.92 4.39
N GLY A 9 2.43 3.28 3.24
CA GLY A 9 1.93 2.84 1.93
C GLY A 9 1.92 1.32 1.78
N ARG A 10 3.01 0.64 2.18
CA ARG A 10 3.09 -0.83 2.17
C ARG A 10 2.14 -1.47 3.17
N THR A 11 1.93 -0.85 4.33
CA THR A 11 0.94 -1.31 5.31
C THR A 11 -0.48 -1.25 4.75
N LEU A 12 -0.83 -0.18 4.04
CA LEU A 12 -2.12 -0.08 3.36
C LEU A 12 -2.27 -1.19 2.29
N GLN A 13 -1.24 -1.42 1.46
CA GLN A 13 -1.23 -2.54 0.50
C GLN A 13 -1.37 -3.90 1.17
N LEU A 14 -0.72 -4.10 2.33
CA LEU A 14 -0.87 -5.32 3.12
C LEU A 14 -2.33 -5.52 3.55
N THR A 15 -3.03 -4.46 3.97
CA THR A 15 -4.44 -4.59 4.35
C THR A 15 -5.34 -4.99 3.18
N ASP A 16 -5.01 -4.57 1.95
CA ASP A 16 -5.76 -5.00 0.76
C ASP A 16 -5.55 -6.50 0.51
N MET A 17 -4.30 -6.98 0.59
CA MET A 17 -3.99 -8.42 0.50
C MET A 17 -4.65 -9.24 1.61
N MET A 18 -4.75 -8.69 2.82
CA MET A 18 -5.42 -9.35 3.94
C MET A 18 -6.93 -9.51 3.68
N VAL A 19 -7.58 -8.49 3.10
CA VAL A 19 -9.01 -8.57 2.73
C VAL A 19 -9.22 -9.62 1.65
N GLU A 20 -8.42 -9.60 0.59
CA GLU A 20 -8.50 -10.59 -0.49
C GLU A 20 -8.31 -12.02 0.03
N LEU A 21 -7.29 -12.25 0.86
CA LEU A 21 -7.04 -13.55 1.47
C LEU A 21 -8.19 -13.99 2.39
N ALA A 22 -8.77 -13.05 3.15
CA ALA A 22 -9.92 -13.34 3.99
C ALA A 22 -11.14 -13.76 3.17
N ASP A 23 -11.40 -13.11 2.04
CA ASP A 23 -12.53 -13.44 1.16
C ASP A 23 -12.34 -14.79 0.47
N LEU A 24 -11.14 -15.08 -0.03
CA LEU A 24 -10.78 -16.38 -0.58
C LEU A 24 -10.90 -17.49 0.47
N GLY A 25 -10.39 -17.25 1.67
CA GLY A 25 -10.44 -18.20 2.78
C GLY A 25 -11.86 -18.44 3.31
N ASP A 26 -12.69 -17.40 3.34
CA ASP A 26 -14.12 -17.48 3.65
C ASP A 26 -14.87 -18.35 2.62
N GLY A 27 -14.57 -18.18 1.33
CA GLY A 27 -15.14 -19.00 0.26
C GLY A 27 -14.68 -20.47 0.28
N ALA A 28 -13.49 -20.75 0.82
CA ALA A 28 -12.89 -22.09 0.89
C ALA A 28 -13.04 -22.76 2.28
N ARG A 29 -13.96 -22.28 3.13
CA ARG A 29 -14.16 -22.79 4.50
C ARG A 29 -14.42 -24.30 4.55
N ILE A 30 -13.71 -24.98 5.45
CA ILE A 30 -13.94 -26.40 5.78
C ILE A 30 -14.75 -26.54 7.07
N ASP A 31 -14.51 -25.65 8.04
CA ASP A 31 -15.18 -25.67 9.34
C ASP A 31 -15.40 -24.27 9.92
N VAL A 32 -15.96 -24.24 11.13
CA VAL A 32 -16.20 -23.01 11.90
C VAL A 32 -14.88 -22.29 12.23
N GLY A 33 -13.80 -23.05 12.46
CA GLY A 33 -12.47 -22.51 12.75
C GLY A 33 -11.92 -21.66 11.60
N CYS A 34 -12.06 -22.13 10.36
CA CYS A 34 -11.75 -21.34 9.17
C CYS A 34 -12.54 -20.02 9.16
N GLY A 35 -13.82 -20.06 9.52
CA GLY A 35 -14.65 -18.87 9.56
C GLY A 35 -14.23 -17.84 10.60
N VAL A 36 -13.86 -18.30 11.79
CA VAL A 36 -13.30 -17.42 12.84
C VAL A 36 -11.98 -16.79 12.38
N LEU A 37 -11.08 -17.59 11.79
CA LEU A 37 -9.77 -17.12 11.34
C LEU A 37 -9.89 -16.04 10.25
N TYR A 38 -10.64 -16.31 9.18
CA TYR A 38 -10.75 -15.37 8.07
C TYR A 38 -11.64 -14.16 8.42
N GLY A 39 -12.61 -14.32 9.34
CA GLY A 39 -13.31 -13.18 9.94
C GLY A 39 -12.39 -12.26 10.75
N LEU A 40 -11.51 -12.83 11.58
CA LEU A 40 -10.51 -12.08 12.34
C LEU A 40 -9.50 -11.38 11.42
N LEU A 41 -9.05 -12.06 10.37
CA LEU A 41 -8.13 -11.49 9.38
C LEU A 41 -8.74 -10.27 8.70
N ARG A 42 -10.01 -10.39 8.27
CA ARG A 42 -10.79 -9.31 7.65
C ARG A 42 -10.91 -8.12 8.60
N ASP A 43 -11.41 -8.33 9.81
CA ASP A 43 -11.57 -7.26 10.82
C ASP A 43 -10.24 -6.56 11.14
N SER A 44 -9.18 -7.33 11.30
CA SER A 44 -7.83 -6.80 11.53
C SER A 44 -7.34 -5.92 10.38
N ALA A 45 -7.61 -6.33 9.13
CA ALA A 45 -7.26 -5.54 7.95
C ALA A 45 -7.93 -4.16 7.97
N TYR A 46 -9.24 -4.10 8.25
CA TYR A 46 -9.98 -2.83 8.35
C TYR A 46 -9.44 -1.93 9.47
N LYS A 47 -9.16 -2.51 10.65
CA LYS A 47 -8.60 -1.77 11.80
C LYS A 47 -7.22 -1.19 11.49
N ILE A 48 -6.33 -1.99 10.92
CA ILE A 48 -4.99 -1.54 10.51
C ILE A 48 -5.10 -0.46 9.44
N ARG A 49 -5.97 -0.64 8.43
CA ARG A 49 -6.14 0.32 7.34
C ARG A 49 -6.57 1.69 7.86
N LYS A 50 -7.49 1.71 8.83
CA LYS A 50 -7.93 2.94 9.50
C LYS A 50 -6.76 3.66 10.19
N VAL A 51 -5.98 2.95 11.01
CA VAL A 51 -4.87 3.55 11.77
C VAL A 51 -3.74 4.02 10.85
N ALA A 52 -3.35 3.20 9.87
CA ALA A 52 -2.30 3.56 8.91
C ALA A 52 -2.73 4.71 7.98
N GLY A 53 -4.01 4.76 7.60
CA GLY A 53 -4.58 5.87 6.84
C GLY A 53 -4.55 7.18 7.63
N GLN A 54 -4.98 7.14 8.90
CA GLN A 54 -4.94 8.30 9.78
C GLN A 54 -3.51 8.83 9.96
N GLU A 55 -2.53 7.97 10.22
CA GLU A 55 -1.14 8.40 10.37
C GLU A 55 -0.60 9.05 9.08
N LYS A 56 -0.99 8.51 7.91
CA LYS A 56 -0.62 9.08 6.62
C LYS A 56 -1.26 10.46 6.39
N GLU A 57 -2.51 10.64 6.78
CA GLU A 57 -3.20 11.94 6.73
C GLU A 57 -2.57 12.95 7.70
N ASP A 58 -2.21 12.50 8.91
CA ASP A 58 -1.50 13.30 9.90
C ASP A 58 -0.13 13.75 9.38
N HIS A 59 0.59 12.90 8.66
CA HIS A 59 1.83 13.29 7.96
C HIS A 59 1.57 14.35 6.87
N ILE A 60 0.51 14.22 6.09
CA ILE A 60 0.16 15.20 5.05
C ILE A 60 -0.20 16.55 5.68
N SER A 61 -1.04 16.56 6.73
CA SER A 61 -1.47 17.79 7.41
C SER A 61 -0.30 18.54 8.08
N ARG A 62 0.74 17.82 8.50
CA ARG A 62 1.97 18.38 9.08
C ARG A 62 3.02 18.79 8.04
N GLY A 63 2.76 18.61 6.74
CA GLY A 63 3.73 18.89 5.67
C GLY A 63 4.92 17.92 5.63
N LEU A 64 4.78 16.74 6.27
CA LEU A 64 5.77 15.67 6.32
C LEU A 64 5.60 14.65 5.18
N SER A 65 4.63 14.86 4.29
CA SER A 65 4.52 14.10 3.06
C SER A 65 5.78 14.31 2.22
N PRO A 66 6.38 13.27 1.63
CA PRO A 66 7.38 13.48 0.61
C PRO A 66 6.61 14.13 -0.54
N GLU A 67 6.81 15.44 -0.75
CA GLU A 67 6.40 16.07 -2.00
C GLU A 67 6.84 15.13 -3.13
N GLU A 68 5.85 14.78 -3.94
CA GLU A 68 6.01 13.88 -5.06
C GLU A 68 7.29 14.27 -5.79
N THR A 69 8.28 13.39 -5.81
CA THR A 69 9.45 13.57 -6.68
C THR A 69 9.00 13.30 -8.12
N LYS A 70 7.99 14.02 -8.61
CA LYS A 70 7.65 14.26 -10.03
C LYS A 70 8.76 15.11 -10.65
N ALA A 71 9.98 14.57 -10.68
CA ALA A 71 11.12 15.20 -11.35
C ALA A 71 12.18 14.19 -11.84
N ARG A 72 12.15 12.92 -11.39
CA ARG A 72 13.14 11.93 -11.84
C ARG A 72 12.74 11.14 -13.09
N ASN A 73 11.45 10.96 -13.37
CA ASN A 73 11.02 10.18 -14.55
C ASN A 73 11.07 10.97 -15.88
N GLY A 74 11.10 12.31 -15.84
CA GLY A 74 11.28 13.12 -17.04
C GLY A 74 12.71 13.13 -17.58
N LYS A 75 13.72 13.00 -16.70
CA LYS A 75 15.13 13.02 -17.11
C LYS A 75 15.57 11.67 -17.69
N ALA A 76 15.09 10.55 -17.13
CA ALA A 76 15.39 9.21 -17.63
C ALA A 76 14.79 8.96 -19.03
N ALA A 77 13.54 9.38 -19.26
CA ALA A 77 12.89 9.25 -20.58
C ALA A 77 13.56 10.11 -21.66
N ARG A 78 14.03 11.32 -21.30
CA ARG A 78 14.70 12.23 -22.25
C ARG A 78 16.09 11.73 -22.64
N VAL A 79 16.86 11.21 -21.69
CA VAL A 79 18.19 10.62 -21.96
C VAL A 79 18.07 9.35 -22.82
N PHE A 80 17.05 8.53 -22.58
CA PHE A 80 16.79 7.34 -23.42
C PHE A 80 16.40 7.72 -24.86
N MET A 81 15.53 8.71 -25.05
CA MET A 81 15.17 9.17 -26.41
C MET A 81 16.31 9.89 -27.15
N GLU A 82 17.19 10.63 -26.45
CA GLU A 82 18.37 11.23 -27.06
C GLU A 82 19.41 10.18 -27.50
N ALA A 83 19.52 9.06 -26.77
CA ALA A 83 20.40 7.96 -27.14
C ALA A 83 19.89 7.19 -28.38
N VAL A 84 18.57 6.94 -28.46
CA VAL A 84 17.96 6.21 -29.59
C VAL A 84 17.99 7.03 -30.90
N LYS A 85 17.97 8.37 -30.83
CA LYS A 85 18.09 9.23 -32.03
C LYS A 85 19.49 9.34 -32.61
N LYS A 86 20.53 8.87 -31.90
CA LYS A 86 21.94 8.93 -32.34
C LYS A 86 22.49 7.62 -32.92
N THR A 87 21.65 6.59 -32.99
CA THR A 87 21.91 5.31 -33.69
C THR A 87 21.00 5.22 -34.90
#